data_AF-A0A965LAP8-F1
#
_entry.id   AF-A0A965LAP8-F1
#
_cell.length_a   1.000
_cell.length_b   1.000
_cell.length_c   1.000
_cell.angle_alpha   90.00
_cell.angle_beta   90.00
_cell.angle_gamma   90.00
#
_symmetry.space_group_name_H-M   'P 1'
#
loop_
_entity.id
_entity.type
_entity.pdbx_description
1 polymer ?
#
loop_
_entity_poly.entity_id
_entity_poly.type
_entity_poly.pdbx_seq_one_letter_code
_entity_poly.pdbx_strand_id
1 'polypeptide(L)'
;TGEDGYEISIPKQDAERVVRALLSDSRVKPVGLGARDTLRLEAGLPLHGNDISPTISPIEAQLAFAIAPSRRLPKINSDGSQTAPAKTGGFPGSDTVLSQIAKGTSKKLVGLISKEPVPIRAHAKIVNAAGQAVGEVTSGTVSPSLGVPVMLALIEIEALGGSLSAIVRDKALPVEITKLPFVPKRYKR
;
A
#
# COMPACT_ATOMS: atom_id res chain seq x y z
N THR A 1 10.81 -4.53 -3.25
CA THR A 1 10.57 -4.43 -4.70
C THR A 1 9.40 -5.28 -5.18
N GLY A 2 8.97 -6.30 -4.43
CA GLY A 2 7.99 -7.28 -4.93
C GLY A 2 8.63 -8.48 -5.60
N GLU A 3 9.94 -8.40 -5.86
CA GLU A 3 10.79 -9.46 -6.37
C GLU A 3 11.43 -10.27 -5.23
N ASP A 4 12.02 -11.41 -5.59
CA ASP A 4 13.02 -12.08 -4.77
C ASP A 4 14.22 -11.17 -4.51
N GLY A 5 14.89 -11.36 -3.38
CA GLY A 5 16.04 -10.55 -3.00
C GLY A 5 16.45 -10.70 -1.55
N TYR A 6 17.53 -10.00 -1.22
CA TYR A 6 18.18 -10.05 0.08
C TYR A 6 18.46 -8.64 0.59
N GLU A 7 18.46 -8.47 1.91
CA GLU A 7 19.07 -7.32 2.59
C GLU A 7 20.30 -7.82 3.36
N ILE A 8 21.44 -7.15 3.20
CA ILE A 8 22.71 -7.56 3.80
C ILE A 8 23.14 -6.49 4.80
N SER A 9 23.09 -6.83 6.09
CA SER A 9 23.59 -5.97 7.16
C SER A 9 25.06 -6.31 7.43
N ILE A 10 25.95 -5.32 7.25
CA ILE A 10 27.41 -5.47 7.39
C ILE A 10 28.02 -4.28 8.13
N PRO A 11 29.19 -4.47 8.77
CA PRO A 11 29.95 -3.37 9.35
C PRO A 11 30.31 -2.30 8.31
N LYS A 12 30.34 -1.03 8.73
CA LYS A 12 30.60 0.11 7.85
C LYS A 12 31.90 -0.04 7.06
N GLN A 13 32.96 -0.55 7.70
CA GLN A 13 34.27 -0.75 7.09
C GLN A 13 34.26 -1.76 5.94
N ASP A 14 33.28 -2.66 5.88
CA ASP A 14 33.16 -3.68 4.85
C ASP A 14 32.27 -3.27 3.67
N ALA A 15 31.51 -2.18 3.81
CA ALA A 15 30.46 -1.79 2.87
C ALA A 15 30.99 -1.61 1.43
N GLU A 16 32.07 -0.86 1.26
CA GLU A 16 32.65 -0.61 -0.06
C GLU A 16 33.14 -1.90 -0.72
N ARG A 17 33.87 -2.73 0.02
CA ARG A 17 34.41 -4.00 -0.47
C ARG A 17 33.28 -4.94 -0.94
N VAL A 18 32.23 -5.09 -0.12
CA VAL A 18 31.08 -5.96 -0.45
C VAL A 18 30.31 -5.42 -1.65
N VAL A 19 30.01 -4.11 -1.69
CA VAL A 19 29.25 -3.51 -2.80
C VAL A 19 30.04 -3.60 -4.11
N ARG A 20 31.35 -3.33 -4.11
CA ARG A 20 32.20 -3.49 -5.30
C ARG A 20 32.26 -4.93 -5.78
N ALA A 21 32.32 -5.90 -4.86
CA ALA A 21 32.27 -7.31 -5.21
C ALA A 21 30.94 -7.69 -5.89
N LEU A 22 29.80 -7.20 -5.39
CA LEU A 22 28.50 -7.42 -6.04
C LEU A 22 28.42 -6.77 -7.42
N LEU A 23 28.91 -5.53 -7.56
CA LEU A 23 28.94 -4.79 -8.82
C LEU A 23 29.91 -5.36 -9.87
N SER A 24 30.80 -6.29 -9.50
CA SER A 24 31.66 -7.00 -10.45
C SER A 24 30.88 -8.00 -11.30
N ASP A 25 29.68 -8.40 -10.88
CA ASP A 25 28.77 -9.20 -11.68
C ASP A 25 27.99 -8.31 -12.66
N SER A 26 28.11 -8.59 -13.96
CA SER A 26 27.46 -7.84 -15.04
C SER A 26 25.92 -7.72 -14.94
N ARG A 27 25.28 -8.60 -14.17
CA ARG A 27 23.82 -8.60 -13.93
C ARG A 27 23.41 -7.54 -12.91
N VAL A 28 24.34 -7.04 -12.09
CA VAL A 28 24.07 -6.11 -11.00
C VAL A 28 24.26 -4.68 -11.49
N LYS A 29 23.25 -3.84 -11.27
CA LYS A 29 23.31 -2.40 -11.55
C LYS A 29 22.88 -1.62 -10.31
N PRO A 30 23.50 -0.46 -10.02
CA PRO A 30 23.03 0.39 -8.94
C PRO A 30 21.64 0.95 -9.28
N VAL A 31 20.80 1.09 -8.26
CA VAL A 31 19.43 1.58 -8.40
C VAL A 31 19.21 2.70 -7.40
N GLY A 32 18.73 3.85 -7.90
CA GLY A 32 18.44 5.03 -7.09
C GLY A 32 17.05 5.03 -6.47
N LEU A 33 16.75 6.08 -5.71
CA LEU A 33 15.50 6.22 -4.96
C LEU A 33 14.24 6.28 -5.84
N GLY A 34 14.30 6.91 -7.02
CA GLY A 34 13.13 7.00 -7.91
C GLY A 34 12.66 5.64 -8.42
N ALA A 35 13.60 4.76 -8.77
CA ALA A 35 13.29 3.38 -9.17
C ALA A 35 12.82 2.55 -7.96
N ARG A 36 13.42 2.74 -6.78
CA ARG A 36 12.97 2.10 -5.52
C ARG A 36 11.51 2.45 -5.21
N ASP A 37 11.13 3.73 -5.32
CA ASP A 37 9.75 4.18 -5.07
C ASP A 37 8.77 3.64 -6.10
N THR A 38 9.18 3.56 -7.37
CA THR A 38 8.37 2.96 -8.42
C THR A 38 8.13 1.46 -8.16
N LEU A 39 9.18 0.69 -7.87
CA LEU A 39 9.09 -0.75 -7.62
C LEU A 39 8.25 -1.08 -6.39
N ARG A 40 8.38 -0.32 -5.29
CA ARG A 40 7.54 -0.57 -4.10
C ARG A 40 6.08 -0.26 -4.38
N LEU A 41 5.80 0.78 -5.17
CA LEU A 41 4.45 1.18 -5.51
C LEU A 41 3.80 0.12 -6.41
N GLU A 42 4.50 -0.35 -7.45
CA GLU A 42 4.05 -1.47 -8.29
C GLU A 42 3.75 -2.73 -7.47
N ALA A 43 4.57 -3.02 -6.45
CA ALA A 43 4.35 -4.13 -5.52
C ALA A 43 3.25 -3.88 -4.47
N GLY A 44 2.57 -2.73 -4.53
CA GLY A 44 1.50 -2.34 -3.60
C GLY A 44 1.98 -2.22 -2.14
N LEU A 45 3.23 -1.81 -1.93
CA LEU A 45 3.81 -1.66 -0.60
C LEU A 45 3.64 -0.20 -0.10
N PRO A 46 2.96 0.01 1.04
CA PRO A 46 2.80 1.34 1.62
C PRO A 46 4.14 1.96 2.06
N LEU A 47 4.27 3.27 1.89
CA LEU A 47 5.38 4.07 2.36
C LEU A 47 4.95 4.90 3.58
N HIS A 48 5.68 4.77 4.69
CA HIS A 48 5.43 5.59 5.88
C HIS A 48 5.72 7.08 5.59
N GLY A 49 4.81 7.95 6.03
CA GLY A 49 4.80 9.38 5.69
C GLY A 49 3.95 9.71 4.47
N ASN A 50 3.50 8.70 3.73
CA ASN A 50 2.63 8.84 2.55
C ASN A 50 1.35 8.03 2.74
N ASP A 51 1.47 6.70 2.65
CA ASP A 51 0.34 5.76 2.60
C ASP A 51 -0.06 5.26 3.99
N ILE A 52 0.87 5.38 4.95
CA ILE A 52 0.65 5.13 6.37
C ILE A 52 1.26 6.26 7.19
N SER A 53 0.58 6.63 8.26
CA SER A 53 0.98 7.72 9.16
C SER A 53 0.33 7.49 10.55
N PRO A 54 0.67 8.29 11.57
CA PRO A 54 -0.01 8.24 12.86
C PRO A 54 -1.53 8.47 12.80
N THR A 55 -2.06 9.03 11.70
CA THR A 55 -3.49 9.30 11.50
C THR A 55 -4.21 8.27 10.64
N ILE A 56 -3.50 7.25 10.13
CA ILE A 56 -4.07 6.17 9.31
C ILE A 56 -3.90 4.86 10.07
N SER A 57 -5.01 4.24 10.44
CA SER A 57 -4.98 2.98 11.19
C SER A 57 -4.47 1.82 10.33
N PRO A 58 -3.94 0.73 10.95
CA PRO A 58 -3.59 -0.49 10.23
C PRO A 58 -4.75 -1.09 9.44
N ILE A 59 -6.01 -0.87 9.85
CA ILE A 59 -7.18 -1.40 9.16
C ILE A 59 -7.51 -0.57 7.93
N GLU A 60 -7.46 0.77 8.06
CA GLU A 60 -7.60 1.69 6.94
C GLU A 60 -6.51 1.42 5.89
N ALA A 61 -5.27 1.17 6.32
CA ALA A 61 -4.13 0.85 5.45
C ALA A 61 -4.14 -0.57 4.86
N GLN A 62 -5.16 -1.40 5.14
CA GLN A 62 -5.21 -2.82 4.75
C GLN A 62 -4.04 -3.69 5.27
N LEU A 63 -3.47 -3.32 6.42
CA LEU A 63 -2.34 -4.00 7.07
C LEU A 63 -2.77 -4.94 8.20
N ALA A 64 -4.04 -5.34 8.24
CA ALA A 64 -4.54 -6.26 9.25
C ALA A 64 -3.74 -7.57 9.32
N PHE A 65 -3.11 -8.00 8.21
CA PHE A 65 -2.25 -9.19 8.16
C PHE A 65 -1.07 -9.13 9.15
N ALA A 66 -0.56 -7.94 9.47
CA ALA A 66 0.57 -7.75 10.38
C ALA A 66 0.18 -7.91 11.86
N ILE A 67 -1.12 -7.90 12.18
CA ILE A 67 -1.61 -8.15 13.53
C ILE A 67 -1.66 -9.66 13.74
N ALA A 68 -0.87 -10.20 14.67
CA ALA A 68 -0.86 -11.63 14.93
C ALA A 68 -2.27 -12.15 15.30
N PRO A 69 -2.71 -13.33 14.80
CA PRO A 69 -4.04 -13.86 15.09
C PRO A 69 -4.37 -13.96 16.58
N SER A 70 -3.37 -14.28 17.42
CA SER A 70 -3.51 -14.36 18.88
C SER A 70 -3.83 -13.02 19.57
N ARG A 71 -3.75 -11.90 18.84
CA ARG A 71 -4.00 -10.54 19.32
C ARG A 71 -5.31 -9.94 18.79
N ARG A 72 -5.99 -10.63 17.87
CA ARG A 72 -7.25 -10.18 17.23
C ARG A 72 -8.47 -10.59 18.06
N LEU A 73 -9.66 -10.22 17.62
CA LEU A 73 -10.93 -10.67 18.22
C LEU A 73 -11.15 -12.18 18.06
N PRO A 74 -11.97 -12.80 18.93
CA PRO A 74 -12.41 -14.19 18.75
C PRO A 74 -13.01 -14.43 17.37
N LYS A 75 -12.70 -15.59 16.79
CA LYS A 75 -13.35 -16.02 15.55
C LYS A 75 -14.59 -16.83 15.91
N ILE A 76 -15.70 -16.48 15.29
CA ILE A 76 -16.88 -17.34 15.23
C ILE A 76 -16.60 -18.38 14.16
N ASN A 77 -16.57 -19.65 14.55
CA ASN A 77 -16.46 -20.78 13.65
C ASN A 77 -17.80 -21.03 12.95
N SER A 78 -17.78 -21.83 11.89
CA SER A 78 -18.97 -22.17 11.10
C SER A 78 -20.08 -22.84 11.92
N ASP A 79 -19.73 -23.48 13.03
CA ASP A 79 -20.65 -24.15 13.97
C ASP A 79 -21.16 -23.22 15.09
N GLY A 80 -20.84 -21.93 15.02
CA GLY A 80 -21.21 -20.94 16.04
C GLY A 80 -20.32 -20.95 17.29
N SER A 81 -19.36 -21.89 17.39
CA SER A 81 -18.39 -21.89 18.48
C SER A 81 -17.43 -20.72 18.35
N GLN A 82 -16.96 -20.20 19.48
CA GLN A 82 -15.97 -19.13 19.50
C GLN A 82 -14.60 -19.68 19.88
N THR A 83 -13.59 -19.36 19.08
CA THR A 83 -12.20 -19.56 19.49
C THR A 83 -11.68 -18.27 20.10
N ALA A 84 -11.62 -18.23 21.44
CA ALA A 84 -11.01 -17.13 22.16
C ALA A 84 -9.48 -17.18 21.96
N PRO A 85 -8.85 -16.12 21.45
CA PRO A 85 -7.40 -16.07 21.32
C PRO A 85 -6.75 -15.91 22.70
N ALA A 86 -5.56 -16.46 22.87
CA ALA A 86 -4.85 -16.44 24.14
C ALA A 86 -4.52 -15.02 24.67
N LYS A 87 -4.44 -14.00 23.80
CA LYS A 87 -3.96 -12.64 24.14
C LYS A 87 -4.61 -11.52 23.31
N THR A 88 -5.94 -11.48 23.23
CA THR A 88 -6.68 -10.39 22.54
C THR A 88 -6.18 -9.01 23.00
N GLY A 89 -5.87 -8.12 22.06
CA GLY A 89 -5.41 -6.76 22.38
C GLY A 89 -4.03 -6.71 23.03
N GLY A 90 -3.83 -5.76 23.96
CA GLY A 90 -2.57 -5.57 24.70
C GLY A 90 -1.44 -4.95 23.88
N PHE A 91 -1.78 -4.27 22.79
CA PHE A 91 -0.87 -3.48 21.98
C PHE A 91 -1.37 -2.02 21.89
N PRO A 92 -0.51 -1.03 21.62
CA PRO A 92 -0.92 0.37 21.56
C PRO A 92 -2.07 0.59 20.56
N GLY A 93 -3.13 1.26 21.00
CA GLY A 93 -4.32 1.52 20.17
C GLY A 93 -5.23 0.32 19.91
N SER A 94 -5.04 -0.80 20.65
CA SER A 94 -5.79 -2.04 20.38
C SER A 94 -7.30 -1.90 20.41
N ASP A 95 -7.90 -1.09 21.28
CA ASP A 95 -9.35 -0.90 21.33
C ASP A 95 -9.91 -0.34 20.00
N THR A 96 -9.23 0.66 19.44
CA THR A 96 -9.63 1.26 18.15
C THR A 96 -9.45 0.26 17.01
N VAL A 97 -8.29 -0.41 16.95
CA VAL A 97 -7.98 -1.37 15.89
C VAL A 97 -8.94 -2.56 15.93
N LEU A 98 -9.24 -3.11 17.11
CA LEU A 98 -10.16 -4.23 17.27
C LEU A 98 -11.59 -3.82 16.91
N SER A 99 -12.03 -2.62 17.32
CA SER A 99 -13.32 -2.07 16.91
C SER A 99 -13.43 -1.96 15.39
N GLN A 100 -12.39 -1.46 14.72
CA GLN A 100 -12.35 -1.35 13.26
C GLN A 100 -12.30 -2.72 12.56
N ILE A 101 -11.66 -3.74 13.15
CA ILE A 101 -11.73 -5.11 12.64
C ILE A 101 -13.17 -5.64 12.67
N ALA A 102 -13.92 -5.37 13.75
CA ALA A 102 -15.29 -5.84 13.89
C ALA A 102 -16.30 -5.07 13.04
N LYS A 103 -16.17 -3.74 13.00
CA LYS A 103 -17.19 -2.84 12.46
C LYS A 103 -16.85 -2.26 11.09
N GLY A 104 -15.60 -2.38 10.65
CA GLY A 104 -15.08 -1.69 9.47
C GLY A 104 -14.57 -0.28 9.78
N THR A 105 -14.13 0.40 8.73
CA THR A 105 -13.60 1.77 8.75
C THR A 105 -14.40 2.66 7.81
N SER A 106 -14.34 3.99 7.96
CA SER A 106 -14.96 4.91 6.99
C SER A 106 -14.10 5.12 5.74
N LYS A 107 -12.77 4.92 5.87
CA LYS A 107 -11.80 5.06 4.77
C LYS A 107 -10.98 3.80 4.59
N LYS A 108 -10.42 3.64 3.40
CA LYS A 108 -9.58 2.49 3.03
C LYS A 108 -8.53 2.90 2.01
N LEU A 109 -7.30 2.45 2.22
CA LEU A 109 -6.20 2.59 1.26
C LEU A 109 -6.41 1.59 0.13
N VAL A 110 -6.52 2.05 -1.11
CA VAL A 110 -6.76 1.20 -2.29
C VAL A 110 -5.74 1.47 -3.39
N GLY A 111 -5.62 0.52 -4.32
CA GLY A 111 -4.90 0.73 -5.57
C GLY A 111 -5.81 1.34 -6.62
N LEU A 112 -5.30 2.31 -7.37
CA LEU A 112 -5.97 2.95 -8.49
C LEU A 112 -5.05 2.92 -9.73
N ILE A 113 -5.66 2.86 -10.92
CA ILE A 113 -4.97 3.05 -12.21
C ILE A 113 -5.67 4.13 -13.03
N SER A 114 -4.95 4.76 -13.96
CA SER A 114 -5.56 5.59 -15.00
C SER A 114 -5.17 5.09 -16.38
N LYS A 115 -6.07 5.18 -17.36
CA LYS A 115 -5.79 4.90 -18.77
C LYS A 115 -5.21 6.09 -19.51
N GLU A 116 -5.23 7.27 -18.89
CA GLU A 116 -4.63 8.47 -19.45
C GLU A 116 -3.13 8.51 -19.16
N PRO A 117 -2.27 8.91 -20.12
CA PRO A 117 -0.82 8.95 -19.93
C PRO A 117 -0.37 10.20 -19.14
N VAL A 118 -1.16 10.62 -18.14
CA VAL A 118 -0.90 11.78 -17.31
C VAL A 118 -0.46 11.32 -15.92
N PRO A 119 0.74 11.70 -15.45
CA PRO A 119 1.18 11.34 -14.11
C PRO A 119 0.29 11.97 -13.03
N ILE A 120 -0.30 11.12 -12.19
CA ILE A 120 -1.08 11.53 -11.02
C ILE A 120 -0.19 11.35 -9.80
N ARG A 121 0.04 12.43 -9.04
CA ARG A 121 0.98 12.47 -7.93
C ARG A 121 0.24 12.43 -6.59
N ALA A 122 1.01 12.22 -5.51
CA ALA A 122 0.51 12.39 -4.15
C ALA A 122 -0.19 13.75 -3.97
N HIS A 123 -1.18 13.78 -3.10
CA HIS A 123 -2.05 14.92 -2.79
C HIS A 123 -3.07 15.30 -3.88
N ALA A 124 -3.13 14.56 -4.99
CA ALA A 124 -4.24 14.71 -5.93
C ALA A 124 -5.56 14.29 -5.24
N LYS A 125 -6.54 15.21 -5.23
CA LYS A 125 -7.88 14.92 -4.70
C LYS A 125 -8.57 13.88 -5.56
N ILE A 126 -9.22 12.91 -4.93
CA ILE A 126 -10.15 12.00 -5.59
C ILE A 126 -11.56 12.53 -5.40
N VAL A 127 -12.29 12.64 -6.50
CA VAL A 127 -13.70 13.06 -6.51
C VAL A 127 -14.60 11.96 -7.06
N ASN A 128 -15.85 11.96 -6.64
CA ASN A 128 -16.91 11.13 -7.21
C ASN A 128 -17.52 11.77 -8.48
N ALA A 129 -18.51 11.11 -9.07
CA ALA A 129 -19.23 11.61 -10.25
C ALA A 129 -19.93 12.98 -10.05
N ALA A 130 -20.27 13.34 -8.81
CA ALA A 130 -20.86 14.63 -8.46
C ALA A 130 -19.79 15.73 -8.21
N GLY A 131 -18.51 15.41 -8.37
CA GLY A 131 -17.39 16.34 -8.11
C GLY A 131 -17.07 16.54 -6.63
N GLN A 132 -17.69 15.77 -5.73
CA GLN A 132 -17.41 15.84 -4.30
C GLN A 132 -16.11 15.10 -3.98
N ALA A 133 -15.26 15.69 -3.13
CA ALA A 133 -14.04 15.05 -2.68
C ALA A 133 -14.35 13.87 -1.76
N VAL A 134 -13.81 12.70 -2.08
CA VAL A 134 -14.05 11.42 -1.38
C VAL A 134 -12.75 10.72 -0.98
N GLY A 135 -11.60 11.34 -1.25
CA GLY A 135 -10.30 10.76 -0.92
C GLY A 135 -9.14 11.55 -1.51
N GLU A 136 -7.95 10.98 -1.38
CA GLU A 136 -6.71 11.58 -1.83
C GLU A 136 -5.71 10.50 -2.25
N VAL A 137 -4.94 10.78 -3.31
CA VAL A 137 -3.78 9.98 -3.70
C VAL A 137 -2.66 10.17 -2.67
N THR A 138 -2.20 9.09 -2.06
CA THR A 138 -1.09 9.10 -1.09
C THR A 138 0.27 8.86 -1.75
N SER A 139 0.29 8.07 -2.82
CA SER A 139 1.46 7.80 -3.67
C SER A 139 1.03 7.64 -5.12
N GLY A 140 1.81 8.14 -6.07
CA GLY A 140 1.46 8.03 -7.49
C GLY A 140 2.64 8.21 -8.45
N THR A 141 2.74 7.31 -9.42
CA THR A 141 3.75 7.35 -10.48
C THR A 141 3.25 6.70 -11.78
N VAL A 142 4.01 6.84 -12.85
CA VAL A 142 3.80 6.04 -14.07
C VAL A 142 4.58 4.74 -13.90
N SER A 143 3.88 3.61 -13.95
CA SER A 143 4.47 2.27 -13.87
C SER A 143 5.22 1.95 -15.17
N PRO A 144 6.55 1.77 -15.17
CA PRO A 144 7.27 1.30 -16.34
C PRO A 144 6.88 -0.13 -16.73
N SER A 145 6.51 -0.97 -15.75
CA SER A 145 6.12 -2.36 -16.00
C SER A 145 4.76 -2.48 -16.70
N LEU A 146 3.83 -1.56 -16.45
CA LEU A 146 2.46 -1.58 -16.99
C LEU A 146 2.21 -0.52 -18.07
N GLY A 147 3.07 0.49 -18.19
CA GLY A 147 2.91 1.61 -19.14
C GLY A 147 1.81 2.61 -18.78
N VAL A 148 1.25 2.54 -17.56
CA VAL A 148 0.12 3.37 -17.11
C VAL A 148 0.38 4.00 -15.73
N PRO A 149 -0.26 5.12 -15.39
CA PRO A 149 -0.27 5.64 -14.02
C PRO A 149 -0.87 4.63 -13.02
N VAL A 150 -0.17 4.44 -11.91
CA VAL A 150 -0.57 3.65 -10.75
C VAL A 150 -0.53 4.53 -9.50
N MET A 151 -1.52 4.38 -8.62
CA MET A 151 -1.60 5.15 -7.39
C MET A 151 -2.05 4.31 -6.19
N LEU A 152 -1.52 4.60 -5.01
CA LEU A 152 -2.21 4.31 -3.75
C LEU A 152 -3.02 5.54 -3.35
N ALA A 153 -4.23 5.32 -2.84
CA ALA A 153 -5.12 6.39 -2.41
C ALA A 153 -5.93 5.98 -1.18
N LEU A 154 -6.13 6.90 -0.24
CA LEU A 154 -7.03 6.72 0.89
C LEU A 154 -8.40 7.28 0.52
N ILE A 155 -9.41 6.40 0.41
CA ILE A 155 -10.73 6.73 -0.12
C ILE A 155 -11.82 6.33 0.87
N GLU A 156 -12.88 7.11 0.94
CA GLU A 156 -14.11 6.78 1.66
C GLU A 156 -14.77 5.52 1.10
N ILE A 157 -15.16 4.59 1.99
CA ILE A 157 -15.69 3.28 1.57
C ILE A 157 -16.95 3.41 0.72
N GLU A 158 -17.81 4.38 1.05
CA GLU A 158 -19.06 4.63 0.33
C GLU A 158 -18.84 5.02 -1.15
N ALA A 159 -17.67 5.57 -1.47
CA ALA A 159 -17.32 5.98 -2.84
C ALA A 159 -16.73 4.84 -3.69
N LEU A 160 -16.35 3.70 -3.10
CA LEU A 160 -15.64 2.62 -3.81
C LEU A 160 -16.48 1.91 -4.88
N GLY A 161 -17.81 2.02 -4.83
CA GLY A 161 -18.70 1.44 -5.85
C GLY A 161 -19.00 2.38 -7.03
N GLY A 162 -18.57 3.64 -6.95
CA GLY A 162 -18.90 4.68 -7.93
C GLY A 162 -17.77 4.98 -8.92
N SER A 163 -18.06 5.88 -9.86
CA SER A 163 -17.03 6.46 -10.72
C SER A 163 -16.16 7.43 -9.92
N LEU A 164 -14.84 7.31 -10.11
CA LEU A 164 -13.84 8.12 -9.43
C LEU A 164 -13.00 8.89 -10.46
N SER A 165 -12.56 10.08 -10.09
CA SER A 165 -11.60 10.86 -10.88
C SER A 165 -10.59 11.52 -9.96
N ALA A 166 -9.35 11.64 -10.42
CA ALA A 166 -8.32 12.43 -9.74
C ALA A 166 -8.27 13.83 -10.35
N ILE A 167 -8.19 14.86 -9.49
CA ILE A 167 -8.03 16.24 -9.95
C ILE A 167 -6.56 16.52 -10.22
N VAL A 168 -6.23 16.78 -11.48
CA VAL A 168 -4.88 17.11 -11.95
C VAL A 168 -4.93 18.38 -12.78
N ARG A 169 -4.29 19.46 -12.29
CA ARG A 169 -4.29 20.78 -12.96
C ARG A 169 -5.71 21.21 -13.36
N ASP A 170 -6.62 21.15 -12.39
CA ASP A 170 -8.05 21.50 -12.50
C ASP A 170 -8.88 20.64 -13.48
N LYS A 171 -8.31 19.54 -13.98
CA LYS A 171 -9.03 18.55 -14.79
C LYS A 171 -9.32 17.29 -13.99
N ALA A 172 -10.52 16.77 -14.13
CA ALA A 172 -10.90 15.47 -13.58
C ALA A 172 -10.45 14.37 -14.54
N LEU A 173 -9.45 13.57 -14.12
CA LEU A 173 -8.96 12.44 -14.88
C LEU A 173 -9.57 11.14 -14.34
N PRO A 174 -10.24 10.31 -15.16
CA PRO A 174 -10.81 9.06 -14.71
C PRO A 174 -9.76 8.11 -14.12
N VAL A 175 -10.12 7.45 -13.03
CA VAL A 175 -9.32 6.42 -12.37
C VAL A 175 -10.19 5.21 -12.05
N GLU A 176 -9.59 4.02 -12.10
CA GLU A 176 -10.26 2.75 -11.83
C GLU A 176 -9.62 2.09 -10.61
N ILE A 177 -10.46 1.57 -9.70
CA ILE A 177 -9.98 0.74 -8.58
C ILE A 177 -9.40 -0.55 -9.13
N THR A 178 -8.22 -0.92 -8.63
CA THR A 178 -7.57 -2.18 -8.99
C THR A 178 -7.08 -2.93 -7.75
N LYS A 179 -6.89 -4.23 -7.93
CA LYS A 179 -6.35 -5.09 -6.89
C LYS A 179 -4.85 -4.87 -6.76
N LEU A 180 -4.37 -4.80 -5.52
CA LEU A 180 -2.94 -4.82 -5.21
C LEU A 180 -2.41 -6.25 -5.08
N PRO A 181 -1.14 -6.52 -5.45
CA PRO A 181 -0.20 -5.57 -6.06
C PRO A 181 -0.54 -5.28 -7.54
N PHE A 182 -0.08 -4.15 -8.09
CA PHE A 182 -0.28 -3.84 -9.52
C PHE A 182 0.52 -4.81 -10.40
N VAL A 183 1.74 -5.14 -9.98
CA VAL A 183 2.59 -6.15 -10.60
C VAL A 183 2.69 -7.35 -9.65
N PRO A 184 2.40 -8.58 -10.11
CA PRO A 184 2.46 -9.77 -9.25
C PRO A 184 3.82 -9.93 -8.54
N LYS A 185 3.76 -10.21 -7.24
CA LYS A 185 4.95 -10.46 -6.42
C LYS A 185 5.58 -11.81 -6.78
N ARG A 186 6.91 -11.86 -6.88
CA ARG A 186 7.73 -13.03 -7.23
C ARG A 186 8.63 -13.47 -6.07
N TYR A 187 8.06 -13.55 -4.87
CA TYR A 187 8.79 -14.03 -3.70
C TYR A 187 9.13 -15.52 -3.85
N LYS A 188 10.37 -15.88 -3.51
CA LYS A 188 10.75 -17.28 -3.31
C LYS A 188 9.92 -17.86 -2.16
N ARG A 189 9.34 -19.04 -2.38
CA ARG A 189 8.54 -19.79 -1.40
C ARG A 189 9.27 -21.05 -0.99
#